data_AF-A0A1V6AQ97-F1
#
_entry.id   AF-A0A1V6AQ97-F1
#
_cell.length_a   1.000
_cell.length_b   1.000
_cell.length_c   1.000
_cell.angle_alpha   90.00
_cell.angle_beta   90.00
_cell.angle_gamma   90.00
#
_symmetry.space_group_name_H-M   'P 1'
#
loop_
_entity.id
_entity.type
_entity.pdbx_description
1 polymer ?
#
loop_
_entity_poly.entity_id
_entity_poly.type
_entity_poly.pdbx_seq_one_letter_code
_entity_poly.pdbx_strand_id
1 'polypeptide(L)' 'MPGKLPDNLSFRTNSTGGVFAWDKTSMTAFRVESFKKLVPIEDSHTSLKVWLNMPEVSREEAESLLSASE' A
#
# COMPACT_ATOMS: atom_id res chain seq x y z
N MET A 1 -6.47 -12.14 -16.46
CA MET A 1 -7.00 -12.45 -15.11
C MET A 1 -6.90 -11.17 -14.30
N PRO A 2 -7.97 -10.67 -13.67
CA PRO A 2 -7.92 -9.40 -12.94
C PRO A 2 -6.86 -9.52 -11.83
N GLY A 3 -5.94 -8.56 -11.80
CA GLY A 3 -4.67 -8.59 -11.09
C GLY A 3 -4.83 -9.05 -9.65
N LYS A 4 -4.39 -10.29 -9.38
CA LYS A 4 -4.14 -10.72 -8.02
C LYS A 4 -2.94 -9.90 -7.55
N LEU A 5 -3.16 -9.01 -6.58
CA LEU A 5 -2.09 -8.29 -5.92
C LEU A 5 -1.02 -9.30 -5.49
N PRO A 6 0.28 -8.99 -5.67
CA PRO A 6 1.33 -9.89 -5.23
C PRO A 6 1.13 -10.27 -3.77
N ASP A 7 1.10 -11.56 -3.46
CA ASP A 7 0.96 -12.09 -2.08
C ASP A 7 2.12 -11.62 -1.16
N ASN A 8 3.18 -11.03 -1.72
CA ASN A 8 4.33 -10.46 -1.00
C ASN A 8 4.14 -8.99 -0.56
N LEU A 9 2.98 -8.40 -0.84
CA LEU A 9 2.70 -7.02 -0.45
C LEU A 9 2.27 -6.93 1.02
N SER A 10 3.02 -6.16 1.80
CA SER A 10 2.61 -5.69 3.12
C SER A 10 1.78 -4.41 2.98
N PHE A 11 0.51 -4.43 3.35
CA PHE A 11 -0.32 -3.22 3.33
C PHE A 11 -0.03 -2.33 4.54
N ARG A 12 0.01 -1.02 4.31
CA ARG A 12 0.33 -0.02 5.32
C ARG A 12 -0.60 1.17 5.19
N THR A 13 -0.86 1.83 6.29
CA THR A 13 -1.70 3.03 6.30
C THR A 13 -0.96 4.19 6.95
N ASN A 14 -1.27 5.42 6.55
CA ASN A 14 -0.78 6.62 7.23
C ASN A 14 -1.89 7.27 8.07
N SER A 15 -1.50 8.22 8.94
CA SER A 15 -2.45 8.97 9.78
C SER A 15 -3.44 9.84 8.99
N THR A 16 -3.25 10.00 7.69
CA THR A 16 -4.13 10.74 6.77
C THR A 16 -5.15 9.81 6.09
N GLY A 17 -5.16 8.50 6.41
CA GLY A 17 -6.07 7.52 5.82
C GLY A 17 -5.62 7.01 4.43
N GLY A 18 -4.41 7.36 3.99
CA GLY A 18 -3.84 6.86 2.75
C GLY A 18 -3.36 5.43 2.91
N VAL A 19 -3.73 4.57 1.96
CA VAL A 19 -3.31 3.17 1.92
C VAL A 19 -2.14 2.98 0.96
N PHE A 20 -1.16 2.23 1.43
CA PHE A 20 0.10 1.93 0.75
C PHE A 20 0.37 0.43 0.81
N ALA A 21 1.19 -0.05 -0.09
CA ALA A 21 1.67 -1.42 -0.12
C ALA A 21 3.19 -1.42 -0.26
N TRP A 22 3.86 -2.27 0.51
CA TRP A 22 5.30 -2.45 0.45
C TRP A 22 5.61 -3.82 -0.15
N ASP A 23 6.31 -3.84 -1.28
CA ASP A 23 6.82 -5.06 -1.88
C ASP A 23 8.19 -5.38 -1.31
N LYS A 24 8.26 -6.45 -0.50
CA LYS A 24 9.51 -6.90 0.12
C LYS A 24 10.51 -7.44 -0.90
N THR A 25 10.04 -7.95 -2.04
CA THR A 25 10.89 -8.57 -3.07
C THR A 25 11.63 -7.55 -3.92
N SER A 26 10.94 -6.50 -4.34
CA SER A 26 11.47 -5.43 -5.21
C SER A 26 11.87 -4.19 -4.41
N MET A 27 11.72 -4.23 -3.07
CA MET A 27 11.96 -3.11 -2.17
C MET A 27 11.26 -1.82 -2.64
N THR A 28 10.05 -1.96 -3.15
CA THR A 28 9.30 -0.88 -3.80
C THR A 28 8.01 -0.63 -3.05
N ALA A 29 7.74 0.64 -2.73
CA ALA A 29 6.45 1.06 -2.19
C ALA A 29 5.47 1.39 -3.31
N PHE A 30 4.19 1.15 -3.06
CA PHE A 30 3.07 1.47 -3.93
C PHE A 30 2.04 2.25 -3.13
N ARG A 31 1.47 3.29 -3.73
CA ARG A 31 0.23 3.89 -3.27
C ARG A 31 -0.92 3.04 -3.80
N VAL A 32 -1.78 2.56 -2.89
CA VAL A 32 -2.96 1.79 -3.26
C VAL A 32 -4.08 2.81 -3.42
N GLU A 33 -4.49 3.10 -4.67
CA GLU A 33 -5.72 3.88 -4.90
C GLU A 33 -6.94 2.95 -4.92
N SER A 34 -6.73 1.72 -5.38
CA SER A 34 -7.71 0.64 -5.34
C SER A 34 -6.95 -0.68 -5.41
N PHE A 35 -7.58 -1.77 -4.99
CA PHE A 35 -7.03 -3.12 -5.15
C PHE A 35 -6.79 -3.51 -6.61
N LYS A 36 -7.31 -2.73 -7.57
CA LYS A 36 -7.04 -2.85 -9.00
C LYS A 36 -6.00 -1.85 -9.53
N LYS A 37 -5.62 -0.85 -8.73
CA LYS A 37 -4.77 0.27 -9.13
C LYS A 37 -3.72 0.58 -8.06
N LEU A 38 -2.56 -0.03 -8.24
CA LEU A 38 -1.34 0.28 -7.51
C LEU A 38 -0.50 1.28 -8.30
N VAL A 39 -0.10 2.37 -7.66
CA VAL A 39 0.80 3.35 -8.26
C VAL A 39 2.16 3.24 -7.58
N PRO A 40 3.24 2.83 -8.27
CA PRO A 40 4.56 2.75 -7.67
C PRO A 40 5.03 4.13 -7.20
N ILE A 41 5.72 4.16 -6.06
CA ILE A 41 6.31 5.36 -5.49
C ILE A 41 7.78 5.36 -5.88
N GLU A 42 8.14 6.20 -6.85
CA GLU A 42 9.52 6.36 -7.31
C GLU A 42 10.39 7.14 -6.31
N ASP A 43 9.77 8.00 -5.50
CA ASP A 43 10.48 8.76 -4.47
C ASP A 43 10.97 7.84 -3.34
N SER A 44 12.28 7.64 -3.27
CA SER A 44 12.93 6.75 -2.30
C SER A 44 12.67 7.18 -0.86
N HIS A 45 12.52 8.48 -0.58
CA HIS A 45 12.24 8.97 0.77
C HIS A 45 10.82 8.61 1.22
N THR A 46 9.84 8.77 0.34
CA THR A 46 8.45 8.36 0.58
C THR A 46 8.35 6.85 0.69
N SER A 47 9.06 6.11 -0.16
CA SER A 47 9.14 4.65 -0.11
C SER A 47 9.68 4.14 1.24
N LEU A 48 10.78 4.73 1.72
CA LEU A 48 11.33 4.45 3.05
C LEU A 48 10.37 4.83 4.18
N LYS A 49 9.63 5.94 4.07
CA LYS A 49 8.61 6.31 5.06
C LYS A 49 7.48 5.29 5.12
N VAL A 50 7.02 4.78 3.98
CA VAL A 50 6.02 3.71 3.93
C VAL A 50 6.57 2.48 4.66
N TRP A 51 7.81 2.10 4.42
CA TRP A 51 8.42 0.92 5.04
C TRP A 51 8.69 1.06 6.54
N LEU A 52 9.19 2.21 7.01
CA LEU A 52 9.66 2.38 8.40
C LEU A 52 8.64 3.02 9.33
N ASN A 53 7.85 3.98 8.84
CA ASN A 53 7.05 4.85 9.70
C ASN A 53 5.55 4.54 9.67
N MET A 54 5.06 3.84 8.65
CA MET A 54 3.64 3.54 8.52
C MET A 54 3.30 2.19 9.17
N PRO A 55 2.25 2.11 10.02
CA PRO A 55 1.79 0.84 10.58
C PRO A 55 1.35 -0.13 9.48
N GLU A 56 1.69 -1.40 9.67
CA GLU A 56 1.19 -2.49 8.84
C GLU A 56 -0.24 -2.83 9.24
N VAL A 57 -1.09 -3.02 8.23
CA VAL A 57 -2.51 -3.33 8.40
C VAL A 57 -2.86 -4.55 7.57
N SER A 58 -3.92 -5.25 7.99
CA SER A 58 -4.48 -6.34 7.21
C SER A 58 -5.05 -5.84 5.88
N ARG A 59 -5.14 -6.75 4.90
CA ARG A 59 -5.78 -6.47 3.62
C ARG A 59 -7.22 -5.95 3.79
N GLU A 60 -7.98 -6.57 4.69
CA GLU A 60 -9.37 -6.20 4.97
C GLU A 60 -9.48 -4.77 5.51
N GLU A 61 -8.57 -4.38 6.42
CA GLU A 61 -8.49 -3.01 6.95
C GLU A 61 -8.12 -2.01 5.85
N ALA A 62 -7.13 -2.35 5.02
CA ALA A 62 -6.72 -1.54 3.88
C ALA A 62 -7.86 -1.35 2.86
N GLU A 63 -8.64 -2.39 2.58
CA GLU A 63 -9.80 -2.33 1.71
C GLU A 63 -10.92 -1.48 2.32
N SER A 64 -11.20 -1.66 3.61
CA SER A 64 -12.20 -0.87 4.32
C SER A 64 -11.85 0.62 4.35
N LEU A 65 -10.57 0.98 4.50
CA LEU A 65 -10.11 2.37 4.47
C LEU A 65 -10.24 2.99 3.08
N LEU A 66 -9.98 2.23 2.02
CA LEU A 66 -10.15 2.70 0.65
C LEU A 66 -11.63 2.89 0.29
N SER A 67 -12.49 1.93 0.66
CA SER A 67 -13.94 2.05 0.45
C SER A 67 -14.58 3.14 1.31
N ALA A 68 -14.03 3.44 2.49
CA ALA A 68 -14.52 4.55 3.31
C ALA A 68 -14.17 5.94 2.75
N SER A 69 -13.26 6.00 1.77
CA SER A 69 -12.82 7.25 1.15
C SER A 69 -13.53 7.56 -0.18
N GLU A 70 -14.43 6.69 -0.66
CA GLU A 70 -15.29 6.88 -1.84
C GLU A 70 -16.66 7.50 -1.51
#